data_AF-A0A2H0I952-F1
#
_entry.id   AF-A0A2H0I952-F1
#
_cell.length_a   1.000
_cell.length_b   1.000
_cell.length_c   1.000
_cell.angle_alpha   90.00
_cell.angle_beta   90.00
_cell.angle_gamma   90.00
#
_symmetry.space_group_name_H-M   'P 1'
#
loop_
_entity.id
_entity.type
_entity.pdbx_description
1 polymer ?
#
loop_
_entity_poly.entity_id
_entity_poly.type
_entity_poly.pdbx_seq_one_letter_code
_entity_poly.pdbx_strand_id
1 'polypeptide(L)'
;MKASDLPQPSPEALAHSAQLRAQIAENIKRHGGAISFHDYMQLCLYAQGLGYYSAGSTKFGPSGDFITAPELTPLFGECLAKPCADVLLALENSGDILELGAGSGKLARDILCALEKINCLPNHYYILEVSPDLRERQARMLKDTCPDFFDRIVWLDTLPETFSGIMLANEVIDAMPVDKIRSHNGQWHEVLISSDGGQFIERLGQPVHDIPEALNALSQTHASYSTEINRLQAPWIKTLAESMTRGVCLIIDYGYPAHEYYHPQRTGGTLTCHYRHHAHHDVFLHPGLQDITAHVDFTALAEAGIAAGFELTGFTNQASFLVNCGLMDKLRQGESIDLKTQNVYRQLTHPNAMGELFKAIAFSKGLDSDELTGFQDFDQRHRL
;
A
#
# COMPACT_ATOMS: atom_id res chain seq x y z
N MET A 1 -17.19 15.13 5.42
CA MET A 1 -16.73 16.52 5.17
C MET A 1 -17.39 17.02 3.89
N LYS A 2 -17.74 18.30 3.75
CA LYS A 2 -18.26 18.83 2.47
C LYS A 2 -17.10 19.30 1.61
N ALA A 3 -17.23 19.23 0.28
CA ALA A 3 -16.19 19.71 -0.64
C ALA A 3 -15.81 21.19 -0.43
N SER A 4 -16.72 22.00 0.16
CA SER A 4 -16.48 23.39 0.54
C SER A 4 -15.42 23.59 1.64
N ASP A 5 -15.12 22.55 2.41
CA ASP A 5 -14.22 22.61 3.56
C ASP A 5 -12.77 22.25 3.16
N LEU A 6 -12.55 21.85 1.89
CA LEU A 6 -11.25 21.40 1.39
C LEU A 6 -10.42 22.57 0.83
N PRO A 7 -9.08 22.56 1.01
CA PRO A 7 -8.22 23.63 0.53
C PRO A 7 -8.23 23.76 -0.99
N GLN A 8 -8.53 24.94 -1.53
CA GLN A 8 -8.64 25.13 -2.98
C GLN A 8 -7.29 24.90 -3.71
N PRO A 9 -7.27 24.15 -4.82
CA PRO A 9 -6.05 23.98 -5.61
C PRO A 9 -5.63 25.29 -6.29
N SER A 10 -4.35 25.40 -6.67
CA SER A 10 -3.88 26.54 -7.48
C SER A 10 -4.49 26.50 -8.89
N PRO A 11 -4.50 27.63 -9.63
CA PRO A 11 -4.98 27.64 -11.02
C PRO A 11 -4.26 26.63 -11.92
N GLU A 12 -2.95 26.44 -11.72
CA GLU A 12 -2.14 25.45 -12.45
C GLU A 12 -2.58 24.02 -12.12
N ALA A 13 -2.79 23.72 -10.83
CA ALA A 13 -3.28 22.41 -10.41
C ALA A 13 -4.70 22.15 -10.95
N LEU A 14 -5.59 23.15 -10.93
CA LEU A 14 -6.92 23.03 -11.54
C LEU A 14 -6.85 22.77 -13.04
N ALA A 15 -5.94 23.42 -13.76
CA ALA A 15 -5.72 23.17 -15.19
C ALA A 15 -5.22 21.74 -15.45
N HIS A 16 -4.29 21.25 -14.62
CA HIS A 16 -3.80 19.87 -14.65
C HIS A 16 -4.94 18.86 -14.44
N SER A 17 -5.75 19.07 -13.40
CA SER A 17 -6.90 18.21 -13.12
C SER A 17 -7.95 18.25 -14.25
N ALA A 18 -8.16 19.42 -14.86
CA ALA A 18 -9.06 19.57 -16.00
C ALA A 18 -8.57 18.79 -17.23
N GLN A 19 -7.25 18.73 -17.47
CA GLN A 19 -6.68 17.91 -18.54
C GLN A 19 -6.95 16.42 -18.32
N LEU A 20 -6.71 15.92 -17.11
CA LEU A 20 -7.00 14.52 -16.79
C LEU A 20 -8.50 14.21 -16.87
N ARG A 21 -9.36 15.11 -16.37
CA ARG A 21 -10.82 14.99 -16.50
C ARG A 21 -11.25 14.88 -17.96
N ALA A 22 -10.65 15.68 -18.86
CA ALA A 22 -10.93 15.59 -20.29
C ALA A 22 -10.48 14.23 -20.88
N GLN A 23 -9.32 13.72 -20.48
CA GLN A 23 -8.84 12.40 -20.89
C GLN A 23 -9.77 11.27 -20.41
N ILE A 24 -10.22 11.31 -19.15
CA ILE A 24 -11.17 10.34 -18.60
C ILE A 24 -12.50 10.40 -19.37
N ALA A 25 -13.04 11.60 -19.60
CA ALA A 25 -14.29 11.77 -20.35
C ALA A 25 -14.19 11.24 -21.79
N GLU A 26 -13.04 11.40 -22.44
CA GLU A 26 -12.77 10.83 -23.75
C GLU A 26 -12.65 9.30 -23.70
N ASN A 27 -12.02 8.75 -22.66
CA ASN A 27 -11.94 7.31 -22.44
C ASN A 27 -13.34 6.68 -22.26
N ILE A 28 -14.19 7.32 -21.45
CA ILE A 28 -15.61 6.97 -21.28
C ILE A 28 -16.34 6.91 -22.63
N LYS A 29 -16.16 7.92 -23.49
CA LYS A 29 -16.79 7.94 -24.82
C LYS A 29 -16.32 6.79 -25.71
N ARG A 30 -15.02 6.50 -25.72
CA ARG A 30 -14.44 5.40 -26.53
C ARG A 30 -14.94 4.02 -26.11
N HIS A 31 -15.24 3.83 -24.83
CA HIS A 31 -15.76 2.56 -24.28
C HIS A 31 -17.29 2.50 -24.23
N GLY A 32 -17.99 3.23 -25.10
CA GLY A 32 -19.45 3.11 -25.23
C GLY A 32 -20.24 3.85 -24.15
N GLY A 33 -19.62 4.80 -23.45
CA GLY A 33 -20.28 5.71 -22.51
C GLY A 33 -20.08 5.39 -21.04
N ALA A 34 -19.31 4.35 -20.69
CA ALA A 34 -18.90 4.06 -19.33
C ALA A 34 -17.57 3.28 -19.29
N ILE A 35 -16.85 3.36 -18.17
CA ILE A 35 -15.66 2.54 -17.87
C ILE A 35 -15.82 1.91 -16.48
N SER A 36 -15.03 0.87 -16.18
CA SER A 36 -14.99 0.30 -14.83
C SER A 36 -14.48 1.31 -13.79
N PHE A 37 -14.80 1.12 -12.52
CA PHE A 37 -14.18 1.91 -11.45
C PHE A 37 -12.65 1.70 -11.42
N HIS A 38 -12.18 0.50 -11.73
CA HIS A 38 -10.77 0.16 -11.87
C HIS A 38 -10.08 1.07 -12.90
N ASP A 39 -10.61 1.17 -14.13
CA ASP A 39 -10.04 2.00 -15.18
C ASP A 39 -10.05 3.48 -14.82
N TYR A 40 -11.11 3.94 -14.14
CA TYR A 40 -11.19 5.30 -13.62
C TYR A 40 -10.07 5.57 -12.60
N MET A 41 -9.92 4.69 -11.61
CA MET A 41 -8.88 4.80 -10.57
C MET A 41 -7.47 4.71 -11.16
N GLN A 42 -7.24 3.80 -12.12
CA GLN A 42 -5.99 3.68 -12.88
C GLN A 42 -5.62 5.00 -13.58
N LEU A 43 -6.57 5.67 -14.23
CA LEU A 43 -6.32 6.97 -14.85
C LEU A 43 -6.05 8.05 -13.81
N CYS A 44 -6.85 8.13 -12.76
CA CYS A 44 -6.68 9.10 -11.68
C CYS A 44 -5.31 9.01 -11.01
N LEU A 45 -4.81 7.80 -10.79
CA LEU A 45 -3.56 7.58 -10.05
C LEU A 45 -2.33 7.49 -10.95
N TYR A 46 -2.44 6.89 -12.13
CA TYR A 46 -1.27 6.46 -12.91
C TYR A 46 -1.28 6.90 -14.38
N ALA A 47 -2.21 7.76 -14.82
CA ALA A 47 -2.15 8.30 -16.18
C ALA A 47 -0.80 9.01 -16.42
N GLN A 48 -0.10 8.66 -17.51
CA GLN A 48 1.22 9.19 -17.80
C GLN A 48 1.23 10.74 -17.78
N GLY A 49 2.03 11.32 -16.90
CA GLY A 49 2.18 12.76 -16.73
C GLY A 49 0.99 13.49 -16.08
N LEU A 50 -0.14 12.82 -15.83
CA LEU A 50 -1.36 13.45 -15.31
C LEU A 50 -1.90 12.81 -14.02
N GLY A 51 -1.71 11.51 -13.85
CA GLY A 51 -2.17 10.77 -12.67
C GLY A 51 -1.44 11.20 -11.41
N TYR A 52 -2.10 11.00 -10.27
CA TYR A 52 -1.62 11.41 -8.95
C TYR A 52 -0.19 10.96 -8.68
N TYR A 53 0.20 9.71 -8.95
CA TYR A 53 1.56 9.20 -8.78
C TYR A 53 2.51 9.52 -9.95
N SER A 54 2.00 9.86 -11.14
CA SER A 54 2.79 10.09 -12.36
C SER A 54 3.07 11.56 -12.71
N ALA A 55 2.45 12.53 -12.03
CA ALA A 55 2.50 13.96 -12.39
C ALA A 55 3.69 14.79 -11.84
N GLY A 56 4.69 14.19 -11.18
CA GLY A 56 5.90 14.90 -10.70
C GLY A 56 5.71 15.99 -9.63
N SER A 57 4.51 16.24 -9.09
CA SER A 57 4.30 17.19 -7.99
C SER A 57 4.87 16.68 -6.64
N THR A 58 5.10 17.55 -5.66
CA THR A 58 5.47 17.17 -4.27
C THR A 58 4.27 16.53 -3.56
N LYS A 59 4.34 15.21 -3.33
CA LYS A 59 3.20 14.37 -2.88
C LYS A 59 3.35 13.80 -1.46
N PHE A 60 4.58 13.73 -0.93
CA PHE A 60 4.89 13.10 0.35
C PHE A 60 5.44 14.09 1.37
N GLY A 61 5.20 13.82 2.66
CA GLY A 61 5.68 14.61 3.79
C GLY A 61 4.70 15.67 4.29
N PRO A 62 5.13 16.62 5.16
CA PRO A 62 4.24 17.60 5.80
C PRO A 62 3.47 18.50 4.81
N SER A 63 3.98 18.64 3.58
CA SER A 63 3.35 19.41 2.50
C SER A 63 2.61 18.52 1.47
N GLY A 64 2.61 17.20 1.65
CA GLY A 64 1.88 16.22 0.83
C GLY A 64 0.45 15.98 1.30
N ASP A 65 -0.22 14.97 0.74
CA ASP A 65 -1.64 14.70 1.02
C ASP A 65 -1.87 13.77 2.22
N PHE A 66 -0.89 12.94 2.57
CA PHE A 66 -0.89 12.11 3.78
C PHE A 66 0.54 11.83 4.26
N ILE A 67 0.66 11.32 5.49
CA ILE A 67 1.94 11.02 6.14
C ILE A 67 2.01 9.51 6.44
N THR A 68 2.92 8.80 5.77
CA THR A 68 3.18 7.37 5.96
C THR A 68 4.10 7.10 7.16
N ALA A 69 4.15 5.85 7.64
CA ALA A 69 5.00 5.50 8.79
C ALA A 69 6.48 5.90 8.63
N PRO A 70 7.14 5.69 7.47
CA PRO A 70 8.53 6.12 7.25
C PRO A 70 8.71 7.65 7.28
N GLU A 71 7.66 8.43 6.97
CA GLU A 71 7.71 9.89 7.01
C GLU A 71 7.62 10.45 8.44
N LEU A 72 7.00 9.69 9.36
CA LEU A 72 6.83 10.08 10.76
C LEU A 72 8.11 9.96 11.58
N THR A 73 8.86 8.87 11.39
CA THR A 73 10.01 8.53 12.24
C THR A 73 10.96 7.50 11.62
N PRO A 74 12.27 7.60 11.90
CA PRO A 74 13.23 6.54 11.57
C PRO A 74 12.96 5.21 12.29
N LEU A 75 12.31 5.26 13.46
CA LEU A 75 12.06 4.08 14.29
C LEU A 75 11.33 2.96 13.54
N PHE A 76 10.46 3.31 12.59
CA PHE A 76 9.76 2.34 11.76
C PHE A 76 10.74 1.52 10.91
N GLY A 77 11.61 2.19 10.13
CA GLY A 77 12.63 1.51 9.33
C GLY A 77 13.66 0.78 10.18
N GLU A 78 14.03 1.32 11.34
CA GLU A 78 14.91 0.63 12.28
C GLU A 78 14.30 -0.66 12.85
N CYS A 79 12.97 -0.72 13.01
CA CYS A 79 12.27 -1.95 13.38
C CYS A 79 12.24 -2.95 12.21
N LEU A 80 11.92 -2.49 11.00
CA LEU A 80 11.89 -3.34 9.80
C LEU A 80 13.28 -3.91 9.44
N ALA A 81 14.37 -3.26 9.85
CA ALA A 81 15.72 -3.80 9.71
C ALA A 81 15.91 -5.15 10.42
N LYS A 82 15.12 -5.46 11.46
CA LYS A 82 15.25 -6.71 12.21
C LYS A 82 14.82 -7.95 11.40
N PRO A 83 13.60 -8.03 10.82
CA PRO A 83 13.25 -9.11 9.90
C PRO A 83 14.14 -9.12 8.65
N CYS A 84 14.63 -7.97 8.17
CA CYS A 84 15.62 -7.95 7.09
C CYS A 84 16.90 -8.69 7.49
N ALA A 85 17.43 -8.41 8.69
CA ALA A 85 18.62 -9.08 9.20
C ALA A 85 18.40 -10.59 9.37
N ASP A 86 17.24 -11.02 9.86
CA ASP A 86 16.93 -12.45 10.01
C ASP A 86 17.04 -13.19 8.67
N VAL A 87 16.46 -12.62 7.61
CA VAL A 87 16.50 -13.20 6.26
C VAL A 87 17.91 -13.17 5.70
N LEU A 88 18.62 -12.05 5.82
CA LEU A 88 20.00 -11.94 5.33
C LEU A 88 20.93 -12.93 6.03
N LEU A 89 20.81 -13.12 7.35
CA LEU A 89 21.57 -14.10 8.12
C LEU A 89 21.24 -15.54 7.73
N ALA A 90 19.95 -15.86 7.52
CA ALA A 90 19.51 -17.18 7.05
C ALA A 90 20.00 -17.48 5.61
N LEU A 91 20.36 -16.44 4.86
CA LEU A 91 21.03 -16.49 3.56
C LEU A 91 22.55 -16.32 3.66
N GLU A 92 23.15 -16.51 4.84
CA GLU A 92 24.60 -16.42 5.06
C GLU A 92 25.20 -15.06 4.64
N ASN A 93 24.43 -13.98 4.81
CA ASN A 93 24.74 -12.61 4.38
C ASN A 93 24.95 -12.44 2.86
N SER A 94 24.36 -13.32 2.04
CA SER A 94 24.43 -13.26 0.57
C SER A 94 23.14 -12.75 -0.10
N GLY A 95 22.13 -12.38 0.68
CA GLY A 95 20.84 -11.92 0.16
C GLY A 95 20.81 -10.43 -0.22
N ASP A 96 19.75 -10.08 -0.95
CA ASP A 96 19.41 -8.70 -1.32
C ASP A 96 18.16 -8.21 -0.59
N ILE A 97 17.91 -6.90 -0.63
CA ILE A 97 16.62 -6.31 -0.24
C ILE A 97 15.98 -5.71 -1.50
N LEU A 98 14.68 -5.90 -1.69
CA LEU A 98 13.92 -5.26 -2.76
C LEU A 98 12.73 -4.50 -2.17
N GLU A 99 12.73 -3.18 -2.27
CA GLU A 99 11.61 -2.33 -1.86
C GLU A 99 10.73 -1.97 -3.08
N LEU A 100 9.44 -2.32 -2.99
CA LEU A 100 8.41 -2.01 -3.97
C LEU A 100 7.80 -0.66 -3.60
N GLY A 101 7.96 0.36 -4.45
CA GLY A 101 7.38 1.69 -4.22
C GLY A 101 7.97 2.42 -3.02
N ALA A 102 9.28 2.73 -3.05
CA ALA A 102 10.02 3.30 -1.92
C ALA A 102 9.63 4.74 -1.51
N GLY A 103 8.65 5.37 -2.16
CA GLY A 103 8.16 6.71 -1.83
C GLY A 103 9.28 7.76 -1.86
N SER A 104 9.63 8.31 -0.70
CA SER A 104 10.73 9.28 -0.57
C SER A 104 12.13 8.65 -0.46
N GLY A 105 12.21 7.34 -0.27
CA GLY A 105 13.45 6.59 0.01
C GLY A 105 13.84 6.58 1.49
N LYS A 106 13.07 7.20 2.39
CA LYS A 106 13.40 7.23 3.83
C LYS A 106 13.42 5.84 4.47
N LEU A 107 12.53 4.93 4.06
CA LEU A 107 12.52 3.57 4.58
C LEU A 107 13.80 2.83 4.21
N ALA A 108 14.22 2.87 2.94
CA ALA A 108 15.52 2.37 2.49
C ALA A 108 16.69 2.91 3.33
N ARG A 109 16.75 4.24 3.51
CA ARG A 109 17.76 4.91 4.33
C ARG A 109 17.82 4.30 5.74
N ASP A 110 16.68 4.24 6.41
CA ASP A 110 16.58 3.86 7.82
C ASP A 110 16.90 2.37 8.03
N ILE A 111 16.47 1.52 7.12
CA ILE A 111 16.82 0.08 7.12
C ILE A 111 18.33 -0.09 6.93
N LEU A 112 18.92 0.55 5.92
CA LEU A 112 20.35 0.42 5.63
C LEU A 112 21.22 0.94 6.79
N CYS A 113 20.90 2.11 7.35
CA CYS A 113 21.58 2.64 8.53
C CYS A 113 21.46 1.70 9.75
N ALA A 114 20.32 1.05 9.94
CA ALA A 114 20.13 0.11 11.05
C ALA A 114 20.90 -1.21 10.84
N LEU A 115 20.92 -1.73 9.60
CA LEU A 115 21.66 -2.94 9.24
C LEU A 115 23.18 -2.74 9.29
N GLU A 116 23.67 -1.56 8.92
CA GLU A 116 25.08 -1.17 9.03
C GLU A 116 25.58 -1.30 10.48
N LYS A 117 24.82 -0.77 11.45
CA LYS A 117 25.18 -0.81 12.89
C LYS A 117 25.40 -2.23 13.43
N ILE A 118 24.82 -3.25 12.77
CA ILE A 118 24.95 -4.66 13.14
C ILE A 118 25.77 -5.47 12.14
N ASN A 119 26.47 -4.81 11.21
CA ASN A 119 27.29 -5.43 10.15
C ASN A 119 26.52 -6.47 9.30
N CYS A 120 25.26 -6.18 8.97
CA CYS A 120 24.36 -7.07 8.22
C CYS A 120 23.78 -6.36 6.98
N LEU A 121 24.60 -5.57 6.29
CA LEU A 121 24.18 -4.92 5.04
C LEU A 121 23.93 -5.95 3.93
N PRO A 122 22.91 -5.75 3.07
CA PRO A 122 22.67 -6.63 1.93
C PRO A 122 23.72 -6.46 0.84
N ASN A 123 23.77 -7.39 -0.11
CA ASN A 123 24.57 -7.23 -1.32
C ASN A 123 24.10 -6.00 -2.11
N HIS A 124 22.81 -5.96 -2.43
CA HIS A 124 22.14 -4.82 -3.04
C HIS A 124 20.85 -4.45 -2.30
N TYR A 125 20.50 -3.17 -2.37
CA TYR A 125 19.19 -2.67 -2.02
C TYR A 125 18.50 -2.21 -3.31
N TYR A 126 17.65 -3.06 -3.85
CA TYR A 126 16.87 -2.76 -5.03
C TYR A 126 15.64 -1.91 -4.69
N ILE A 127 15.34 -0.93 -5.53
CA ILE A 127 14.11 -0.13 -5.47
C ILE A 127 13.36 -0.31 -6.78
N LEU A 128 12.16 -0.89 -6.74
CA LEU A 128 11.26 -0.91 -7.90
C LEU A 128 10.31 0.29 -7.80
N GLU A 129 10.58 1.31 -8.60
CA GLU A 129 9.82 2.57 -8.61
C GLU A 129 9.38 2.88 -10.04
N VAL A 130 8.09 3.07 -10.28
CA VAL A 130 7.56 3.35 -11.63
C VAL A 130 7.67 4.82 -12.02
N SER A 131 7.86 5.73 -11.06
CA SER A 131 7.92 7.16 -11.27
C SER A 131 9.37 7.67 -11.45
N PRO A 132 9.75 8.18 -12.65
CA PRO A 132 11.09 8.73 -12.86
C PRO A 132 11.44 9.91 -11.95
N ASP A 133 10.47 10.76 -11.62
CA ASP A 133 10.66 11.89 -10.70
C ASP A 133 10.94 11.42 -9.27
N LEU A 134 10.25 10.37 -8.80
CA LEU A 134 10.53 9.80 -7.48
C LEU A 134 11.91 9.15 -7.44
N ARG A 135 12.32 8.43 -8.48
CA ARG A 135 13.68 7.86 -8.57
C ARG A 135 14.75 8.93 -8.43
N GLU A 136 14.61 10.06 -9.13
CA GLU A 136 15.58 11.15 -9.04
C GLU A 136 15.63 11.77 -7.63
N ARG A 137 14.47 11.96 -6.99
CA ARG A 137 14.39 12.49 -5.62
C ARG A 137 14.98 11.53 -4.60
N GLN A 138 14.64 10.24 -4.69
CA GLN A 138 15.18 9.17 -3.87
C GLN A 138 16.71 9.11 -4.01
N ALA A 139 17.23 9.12 -5.25
CA ALA A 139 18.66 9.04 -5.51
C ALA A 139 19.43 10.23 -4.92
N ARG A 140 18.92 11.46 -5.08
CA ARG A 140 19.53 12.65 -4.45
C ARG A 140 19.52 12.53 -2.92
N MET A 141 18.36 12.23 -2.34
CA MET A 141 18.20 12.11 -0.89
C MET A 141 19.13 11.04 -0.30
N LEU A 142 19.13 9.84 -0.88
CA LEU A 142 19.94 8.71 -0.42
C LEU A 142 21.43 8.96 -0.60
N LYS A 143 21.86 9.64 -1.68
CA LYS A 143 23.26 10.02 -1.87
C LYS A 143 23.73 10.99 -0.79
N ASP A 144 22.87 11.93 -0.39
CA ASP A 144 23.20 12.92 0.63
C ASP A 144 23.17 12.34 2.05
N THR A 145 22.26 11.40 2.34
CA THR A 145 22.09 10.86 3.70
C THR A 145 22.83 9.55 3.96
N CYS A 146 23.19 8.81 2.92
CA CYS A 146 23.77 7.45 2.99
C CYS A 146 24.92 7.24 1.99
N PRO A 147 25.94 8.12 1.96
CA PRO A 147 26.99 8.06 0.94
C PRO A 147 27.80 6.74 0.97
N ASP A 148 28.02 6.18 2.16
CA ASP A 148 28.92 5.02 2.35
C ASP A 148 28.39 3.71 1.76
N PHE A 149 27.08 3.61 1.51
CA PHE A 149 26.45 2.44 0.92
C PHE A 149 25.51 2.78 -0.25
N PHE A 150 25.61 4.00 -0.80
CA PHE A 150 24.85 4.42 -1.97
C PHE A 150 25.11 3.50 -3.18
N ASP A 151 26.34 3.02 -3.35
CA ASP A 151 26.72 2.12 -4.45
C ASP A 151 26.02 0.74 -4.41
N ARG A 152 25.41 0.39 -3.27
CA ARG A 152 24.58 -0.83 -3.14
C ARG A 152 23.14 -0.62 -3.61
N ILE A 153 22.71 0.62 -3.79
CA ILE A 153 21.33 0.96 -4.11
C ILE A 153 21.15 0.94 -5.63
N VAL A 154 20.19 0.14 -6.09
CA VAL A 154 19.94 -0.07 -7.53
C VAL A 154 18.46 0.12 -7.82
N TRP A 155 18.13 1.07 -8.68
CA TRP A 155 16.74 1.27 -9.14
C TRP A 155 16.43 0.32 -10.29
N LEU A 156 15.33 -0.41 -10.17
CA LEU A 156 14.85 -1.38 -11.16
C LEU A 156 13.65 -0.83 -11.93
N ASP A 157 13.56 -1.22 -13.20
CA ASP A 157 12.37 -1.00 -14.05
C ASP A 157 11.37 -2.16 -13.96
N THR A 158 11.88 -3.37 -13.75
CA THR A 158 11.09 -4.61 -13.67
C THR A 158 11.64 -5.48 -12.55
N LEU A 159 10.82 -6.41 -12.06
CA LEU A 159 11.29 -7.45 -11.16
C LEU A 159 12.43 -8.26 -11.82
N PRO A 160 13.44 -8.69 -11.04
CA PRO A 160 14.45 -9.61 -11.54
C PRO A 160 13.83 -10.99 -11.84
N GLU A 161 14.41 -11.72 -12.80
CA GLU A 161 13.95 -13.08 -13.12
C GLU A 161 14.10 -14.05 -11.93
N THR A 162 15.13 -13.83 -11.11
CA THR A 162 15.39 -14.59 -9.88
C THR A 162 15.78 -13.64 -8.76
N PHE A 163 15.22 -13.83 -7.57
CA PHE A 163 15.51 -13.03 -6.39
C PHE A 163 15.72 -13.90 -5.15
N SER A 164 16.82 -13.65 -4.43
CA SER A 164 17.08 -14.26 -3.12
C SER A 164 17.32 -13.18 -2.07
N GLY A 165 16.44 -13.09 -1.07
CA GLY A 165 16.46 -11.97 -0.14
C GLY A 165 15.11 -11.66 0.50
N ILE A 166 14.92 -10.42 0.90
CA ILE A 166 13.63 -9.93 1.43
C ILE A 166 13.02 -8.89 0.48
N MET A 167 11.76 -9.11 0.09
CA MET A 167 10.96 -8.12 -0.62
C MET A 167 10.10 -7.35 0.39
N LEU A 168 10.04 -6.04 0.27
CA LEU A 168 9.28 -5.14 1.13
C LEU A 168 8.25 -4.39 0.31
N ALA A 169 7.01 -4.33 0.80
CA ALA A 169 5.96 -3.45 0.29
C ALA A 169 5.28 -2.75 1.47
N ASN A 170 5.38 -1.41 1.53
CA ASN A 170 4.72 -0.62 2.56
C ASN A 170 3.74 0.36 1.90
N GLU A 171 2.44 0.20 2.14
CA GLU A 171 1.37 1.06 1.56
C GLU A 171 1.46 1.07 0.02
N VAL A 172 1.35 -0.12 -0.58
CA VAL A 172 1.45 -0.33 -2.04
C VAL A 172 0.16 -0.90 -2.59
N ILE A 173 -0.51 -1.78 -1.84
CA ILE A 173 -1.68 -2.52 -2.32
C ILE A 173 -2.92 -1.64 -2.22
N ASP A 174 -3.00 -0.75 -1.24
CA ASP A 174 -4.12 0.16 -1.05
C ASP A 174 -4.33 1.14 -2.22
N ALA A 175 -3.23 1.50 -2.90
CA ALA A 175 -3.24 2.35 -4.08
C ALA A 175 -3.50 1.59 -5.39
N MET A 176 -3.58 0.25 -5.38
CA MET A 176 -3.89 -0.53 -6.58
C MET A 176 -5.34 -0.32 -7.01
N PRO A 177 -5.61 -0.13 -8.31
CA PRO A 177 -6.97 0.05 -8.79
C PRO A 177 -7.88 -1.14 -8.48
N VAL A 178 -9.02 -0.84 -7.87
CA VAL A 178 -10.02 -1.83 -7.47
C VAL A 178 -11.24 -1.78 -8.37
N ASP A 179 -11.95 -2.90 -8.49
CA ASP A 179 -13.31 -2.89 -8.97
C ASP A 179 -14.25 -2.48 -7.85
N LYS A 180 -15.29 -1.72 -8.17
CA LYS A 180 -16.36 -1.41 -7.23
C LYS A 180 -17.60 -2.19 -7.62
N ILE A 181 -18.25 -2.81 -6.64
CA ILE A 181 -19.49 -3.56 -6.82
C ILE A 181 -20.59 -3.02 -5.90
N ARG A 182 -21.84 -3.26 -6.27
CA ARG A 182 -23.02 -2.88 -5.50
C ARG A 182 -24.11 -3.95 -5.57
N SER A 183 -24.73 -4.25 -4.43
CA SER A 183 -25.89 -5.12 -4.37
C SER A 183 -27.13 -4.39 -4.86
N HIS A 184 -27.85 -5.01 -5.79
CA HIS A 184 -29.13 -4.52 -6.31
C HIS A 184 -30.03 -5.72 -6.63
N ASN A 185 -31.27 -5.71 -6.14
CA ASN A 185 -32.27 -6.78 -6.34
C ASN A 185 -31.74 -8.20 -6.07
N GLY A 186 -30.94 -8.39 -5.01
CA GLY A 186 -30.42 -9.71 -4.63
C GLY A 186 -29.24 -10.19 -5.47
N GLN A 187 -28.70 -9.36 -6.36
CA GLN A 187 -27.53 -9.65 -7.19
C GLN A 187 -26.45 -8.60 -7.00
N TRP A 188 -25.19 -8.98 -7.20
CA TRP A 188 -24.09 -8.03 -7.27
C TRP A 188 -23.95 -7.51 -8.69
N HIS A 189 -23.76 -6.21 -8.81
CA HIS A 189 -23.50 -5.53 -10.07
C HIS A 189 -22.18 -4.78 -9.98
N GLU A 190 -21.47 -4.73 -11.09
CA GLU A 190 -20.34 -3.81 -11.25
C GLU A 190 -20.83 -2.35 -11.12
N VAL A 191 -20.00 -1.48 -10.55
CA VAL A 191 -20.20 -0.04 -10.56
C VAL A 191 -19.29 0.57 -11.62
N LEU A 192 -19.92 1.15 -12.64
CA LEU A 192 -19.25 1.82 -13.75
C LEU A 192 -19.25 3.34 -13.55
N ILE A 193 -18.24 4.00 -14.11
CA ILE A 193 -18.16 5.47 -14.20
C ILE A 193 -18.61 5.93 -15.58
N SER A 194 -19.61 6.81 -15.61
CA SER A 194 -20.15 7.43 -16.82
C SER A 194 -20.08 8.95 -16.72
N SER A 195 -20.39 9.65 -17.81
CA SER A 195 -20.48 11.10 -17.84
C SER A 195 -21.90 11.56 -18.18
N ASP A 196 -22.47 12.42 -17.35
CA ASP A 196 -23.77 13.05 -17.56
C ASP A 196 -23.66 14.57 -17.36
N GLY A 197 -24.04 15.35 -18.37
CA GLY A 197 -23.89 16.80 -18.35
C GLY A 197 -22.46 17.29 -18.10
N GLY A 198 -21.45 16.48 -18.42
CA GLY A 198 -20.03 16.75 -18.13
C GLY A 198 -19.58 16.40 -16.71
N GLN A 199 -20.47 15.95 -15.83
CA GLN A 199 -20.13 15.42 -14.50
C GLN A 199 -19.92 13.92 -14.54
N PHE A 200 -19.01 13.40 -13.73
CA PHE A 200 -18.86 11.95 -13.57
C PHE A 200 -19.92 11.43 -12.59
N ILE A 201 -20.50 10.30 -12.92
CA ILE A 201 -21.52 9.63 -12.12
C ILE A 201 -21.30 8.12 -12.11
N GLU A 202 -21.69 7.49 -11.02
CA GLU A 202 -21.74 6.03 -10.94
C GLU A 202 -23.02 5.49 -11.57
N ARG A 203 -22.92 4.38 -12.29
CA ARG A 203 -24.06 3.62 -12.83
C ARG A 203 -23.85 2.13 -12.58
N LEU A 204 -24.94 1.39 -12.42
CA LEU A 204 -24.87 -0.07 -12.33
C LEU A 204 -24.56 -0.67 -13.71
N GLY A 205 -23.56 -1.53 -13.75
CA GLY A 205 -23.18 -2.35 -14.88
C GLY A 205 -23.86 -3.72 -14.86
N GLN A 206 -23.19 -4.69 -15.48
CA GLN A 206 -23.67 -6.06 -15.56
C GLN A 206 -23.62 -6.76 -14.19
N PRO A 207 -24.46 -7.79 -13.97
CA PRO A 207 -24.31 -8.68 -12.82
C PRO A 207 -22.91 -9.31 -12.81
N VAL A 208 -22.33 -9.42 -11.61
CA VAL A 208 -21.05 -10.08 -11.37
C VAL A 208 -21.26 -11.34 -10.53
N HIS A 209 -20.54 -12.41 -10.88
CA HIS A 209 -20.67 -13.72 -10.25
C HIS A 209 -19.37 -14.20 -9.60
N ASP A 210 -18.24 -13.73 -10.10
CA ASP A 210 -16.93 -14.00 -9.51
C ASP A 210 -16.66 -12.98 -8.39
N ILE A 211 -17.12 -13.34 -7.19
CA ILE A 211 -17.01 -12.53 -5.98
C ILE A 211 -16.50 -13.39 -4.82
N PRO A 212 -15.81 -12.78 -3.83
CA PRO A 212 -15.45 -13.45 -2.59
C PRO A 212 -16.65 -14.12 -1.91
N GLU A 213 -16.43 -15.31 -1.34
CA GLU A 213 -17.49 -16.10 -0.72
C GLU A 213 -18.23 -15.33 0.39
N ALA A 214 -17.50 -14.50 1.15
CA ALA A 214 -18.03 -13.64 2.20
C ALA A 214 -19.16 -12.70 1.74
N LEU A 215 -19.23 -12.39 0.44
CA LEU A 215 -20.25 -11.51 -0.15
C LEU A 215 -21.54 -12.22 -0.56
N ASN A 216 -21.55 -13.56 -0.61
CA ASN A 216 -22.68 -14.34 -1.12
C ASN A 216 -23.99 -14.04 -0.36
N ALA A 217 -23.94 -14.03 0.97
CA ALA A 217 -25.11 -13.79 1.83
C ALA A 217 -25.53 -12.31 1.94
N LEU A 218 -24.60 -11.38 1.66
CA LEU A 218 -24.83 -9.95 1.85
C LEU A 218 -25.74 -9.35 0.77
N SER A 219 -25.67 -9.87 -0.46
CA SER A 219 -26.56 -9.43 -1.55
C SER A 219 -28.05 -9.57 -1.23
N GLN A 220 -28.41 -10.58 -0.44
CA GLN A 220 -29.80 -10.90 -0.09
C GLN A 220 -30.30 -10.12 1.13
N THR A 221 -29.39 -9.73 2.02
CA THR A 221 -29.73 -9.17 3.33
C THR A 221 -29.56 -7.64 3.40
N HIS A 222 -28.70 -7.07 2.55
CA HIS A 222 -28.38 -5.65 2.57
C HIS A 222 -28.58 -5.05 1.18
N ALA A 223 -29.74 -4.42 0.96
CA ALA A 223 -30.01 -3.69 -0.27
C ALA A 223 -29.07 -2.47 -0.38
N SER A 224 -28.37 -2.32 -1.51
CA SER A 224 -27.43 -1.22 -1.79
C SER A 224 -26.09 -1.26 -1.04
N TYR A 225 -25.68 -2.42 -0.53
CA TYR A 225 -24.31 -2.62 -0.04
C TYR A 225 -23.33 -2.39 -1.19
N SER A 226 -22.29 -1.58 -0.98
CA SER A 226 -21.24 -1.32 -1.96
C SER A 226 -19.88 -1.62 -1.34
N THR A 227 -18.98 -2.22 -2.11
CA THR A 227 -17.63 -2.55 -1.65
C THR A 227 -16.68 -2.65 -2.84
N GLU A 228 -15.41 -2.89 -2.53
CA GLU A 228 -14.32 -3.01 -3.47
C GLU A 228 -13.84 -4.47 -3.58
N ILE A 229 -13.40 -4.86 -4.77
CA ILE A 229 -12.65 -6.10 -5.02
C ILE A 229 -11.34 -5.71 -5.70
N ASN A 230 -10.21 -5.99 -5.06
CA ASN A 230 -8.91 -5.77 -5.66
C ASN A 230 -8.46 -7.02 -6.44
N ARG A 231 -8.79 -7.07 -7.72
CA ARG A 231 -8.41 -8.18 -8.62
C ARG A 231 -6.93 -8.20 -8.98
N LEU A 232 -6.18 -7.15 -8.65
CA LEU A 232 -4.75 -7.08 -8.91
C LEU A 232 -3.90 -7.77 -7.84
N GLN A 233 -4.42 -8.00 -6.62
CA GLN A 233 -3.65 -8.66 -5.56
C GLN A 233 -3.11 -10.02 -6.00
N ALA A 234 -3.97 -10.86 -6.58
CA ALA A 234 -3.60 -12.21 -6.98
C ALA A 234 -2.53 -12.27 -8.08
N PRO A 235 -2.66 -11.59 -9.23
CA PRO A 235 -1.58 -11.55 -10.20
C PRO A 235 -0.33 -10.84 -9.66
N TRP A 236 -0.47 -9.80 -8.83
CA TRP A 236 0.68 -9.09 -8.25
C TRP A 236 1.51 -10.00 -7.33
N ILE A 237 0.91 -10.62 -6.32
CA ILE A 237 1.64 -11.52 -5.40
C ILE A 237 2.22 -12.72 -6.15
N LYS A 238 1.54 -13.20 -7.20
CA LYS A 238 2.06 -14.26 -8.09
C LYS A 238 3.33 -13.84 -8.80
N THR A 239 3.43 -12.61 -9.31
CA THR A 239 4.68 -12.12 -9.93
C THR A 239 5.84 -12.04 -8.93
N LEU A 240 5.57 -11.68 -7.67
CA LEU A 240 6.58 -11.70 -6.61
C LEU A 240 7.02 -13.13 -6.28
N ALA A 241 6.06 -14.06 -6.21
CA ALA A 241 6.33 -15.48 -6.00
C ALA A 241 7.14 -16.10 -7.12
N GLU A 242 6.87 -15.75 -8.38
CA GLU A 242 7.61 -16.26 -9.55
C GLU A 242 9.06 -15.77 -9.57
N SER A 243 9.28 -14.49 -9.23
CA SER A 243 10.63 -13.91 -9.11
C SER A 243 11.42 -14.50 -7.93
N MET A 244 10.77 -14.77 -6.79
CA MET A 244 11.46 -15.24 -5.59
C MET A 244 11.91 -16.70 -5.71
N THR A 245 13.21 -16.93 -5.54
CA THR A 245 13.79 -18.27 -5.44
C THR A 245 13.95 -18.70 -3.99
N ARG A 246 14.42 -17.80 -3.13
CA ARG A 246 14.69 -18.07 -1.72
C ARG A 246 14.58 -16.81 -0.86
N GLY A 247 13.62 -16.72 0.06
CA GLY A 247 13.45 -15.48 0.79
C GLY A 247 12.11 -15.29 1.48
N VAL A 248 11.83 -14.04 1.81
CA VAL A 248 10.59 -13.58 2.43
C VAL A 248 10.03 -12.38 1.67
N CYS A 249 8.71 -12.31 1.51
CA CYS A 249 7.98 -11.12 1.10
C CYS A 249 7.22 -10.58 2.32
N LEU A 250 7.57 -9.39 2.78
CA LEU A 250 6.93 -8.69 3.90
C LEU A 250 6.12 -7.51 3.37
N ILE A 251 4.82 -7.53 3.65
CA ILE A 251 3.87 -6.52 3.19
C ILE A 251 3.23 -5.87 4.43
N ILE A 252 3.23 -4.54 4.46
CA ILE A 252 2.61 -3.74 5.51
C ILE A 252 1.63 -2.78 4.84
N ASP A 253 0.36 -2.89 5.20
CA ASP A 253 -0.71 -2.08 4.63
C ASP A 253 -1.91 -2.01 5.58
N TYR A 254 -2.88 -1.15 5.31
CA TYR A 254 -4.08 -1.02 6.14
C TYR A 254 -5.27 -1.77 5.58
N GLY A 255 -5.93 -2.53 6.46
CA GLY A 255 -7.06 -3.35 6.06
C GLY A 255 -7.42 -4.45 7.05
N TYR A 256 -8.12 -5.45 6.54
CA TYR A 256 -8.87 -6.41 7.35
C TYR A 256 -8.83 -7.82 6.73
N PRO A 257 -8.98 -8.87 7.55
CA PRO A 257 -9.45 -10.17 7.05
C PRO A 257 -10.86 -10.05 6.43
N ALA A 258 -11.21 -10.96 5.52
CA ALA A 258 -12.45 -10.89 4.74
C ALA A 258 -13.73 -10.73 5.60
N HIS A 259 -13.80 -11.39 6.75
CA HIS A 259 -14.96 -11.31 7.65
C HIS A 259 -15.18 -9.91 8.27
N GLU A 260 -14.12 -9.12 8.41
CA GLU A 260 -14.16 -7.72 8.87
C GLU A 260 -14.22 -6.72 7.70
N TYR A 261 -13.57 -7.06 6.59
CA TYR A 261 -13.62 -6.30 5.35
C TYR A 261 -15.07 -6.22 4.84
N TYR A 262 -15.72 -7.38 4.69
CA TYR A 262 -17.10 -7.51 4.23
C TYR A 262 -18.12 -7.53 5.38
N HIS A 263 -17.81 -6.90 6.51
CA HIS A 263 -18.73 -6.89 7.64
C HIS A 263 -20.10 -6.28 7.25
N PRO A 264 -21.25 -6.80 7.71
CA PRO A 264 -22.58 -6.32 7.33
C PRO A 264 -22.82 -4.82 7.56
N GLN A 265 -22.14 -4.22 8.55
CA GLN A 265 -22.26 -2.79 8.85
C GLN A 265 -21.41 -1.90 7.94
N ARG A 266 -20.48 -2.46 7.15
CA ARG A 266 -19.60 -1.70 6.24
C ARG A 266 -20.26 -1.54 4.86
N THR A 267 -21.45 -0.98 4.83
CA THR A 267 -22.29 -0.92 3.62
C THR A 267 -21.76 0.00 2.52
N GLY A 268 -20.77 0.86 2.81
CA GLY A 268 -20.15 1.78 1.87
C GLY A 268 -18.71 1.41 1.45
N GLY A 269 -18.24 0.22 1.84
CA GLY A 269 -16.88 -0.23 1.53
C GLY A 269 -15.82 0.50 2.35
N THR A 270 -14.62 0.61 1.78
CA THR A 270 -13.42 1.16 2.42
C THR A 270 -12.80 2.31 1.65
N LEU A 271 -13.32 2.60 0.46
CA LEU A 271 -12.79 3.59 -0.44
C LEU A 271 -12.69 4.98 0.21
N THR A 272 -11.48 5.54 0.21
CA THR A 272 -11.17 6.83 0.80
C THR A 272 -10.29 7.64 -0.14
N CYS A 273 -10.50 8.95 -0.15
CA CYS A 273 -9.67 9.89 -0.87
C CYS A 273 -8.93 10.77 0.13
N HIS A 274 -7.66 11.04 -0.13
CA HIS A 274 -6.82 11.90 0.69
C HIS A 274 -6.38 13.11 -0.13
N TYR A 275 -6.69 14.30 0.37
CA TYR A 275 -6.30 15.55 -0.25
C TYR A 275 -5.87 16.56 0.81
N ARG A 276 -4.60 16.95 0.79
CA ARG A 276 -3.96 17.90 1.72
C ARG A 276 -4.28 17.61 3.19
N HIS A 277 -4.05 16.38 3.65
CA HIS A 277 -4.32 15.86 5.00
C HIS A 277 -5.80 15.75 5.38
N HIS A 278 -6.72 15.81 4.41
CA HIS A 278 -8.16 15.62 4.65
C HIS A 278 -8.65 14.35 3.97
N ALA A 279 -9.27 13.47 4.75
CA ALA A 279 -9.95 12.27 4.24
C ALA A 279 -11.41 12.57 3.86
N HIS A 280 -11.84 12.08 2.69
CA HIS A 280 -13.23 12.15 2.22
C HIS A 280 -13.55 10.99 1.26
N HIS A 281 -14.79 10.93 0.74
CA HIS A 281 -15.25 9.83 -0.13
C HIS A 281 -15.61 10.27 -1.55
N ASP A 282 -15.45 11.56 -1.88
CA ASP A 282 -15.69 12.08 -3.24
C ASP A 282 -14.51 11.77 -4.17
N VAL A 283 -14.63 10.67 -4.91
CA VAL A 283 -13.63 10.19 -5.89
C VAL A 283 -13.55 11.04 -7.16
N PHE A 284 -14.57 11.87 -7.43
CA PHE A 284 -14.62 12.72 -8.63
C PHE A 284 -14.05 14.10 -8.38
N LEU A 285 -13.72 14.41 -7.12
CA LEU A 285 -13.06 15.64 -6.75
C LEU A 285 -11.64 15.65 -7.31
N HIS A 286 -11.29 16.73 -8.01
CA HIS A 286 -9.96 17.03 -8.53
C HIS A 286 -9.14 15.80 -9.04
N PRO A 287 -9.60 15.06 -10.07
CA PRO A 287 -8.86 13.92 -10.60
C PRO A 287 -7.40 14.26 -10.85
N GLY A 288 -6.49 13.41 -10.36
CA GLY A 288 -5.03 13.57 -10.48
C GLY A 288 -4.38 14.47 -9.42
N LEU A 289 -5.16 15.11 -8.54
CA LEU A 289 -4.63 15.95 -7.45
C LEU A 289 -4.89 15.40 -6.05
N GLN A 290 -5.60 14.28 -5.93
CA GLN A 290 -5.87 13.61 -4.68
C GLN A 290 -5.53 12.13 -4.84
N ASP A 291 -5.20 11.51 -3.72
CA ASP A 291 -5.06 10.08 -3.66
C ASP A 291 -6.43 9.40 -3.57
N ILE A 292 -6.51 8.16 -4.04
CA ILE A 292 -7.69 7.29 -3.95
C ILE A 292 -7.15 5.94 -3.48
N THR A 293 -7.68 5.45 -2.37
CA THR A 293 -7.22 4.18 -1.79
C THR A 293 -8.39 3.33 -1.35
N ALA A 294 -8.18 2.01 -1.32
CA ALA A 294 -9.07 1.04 -0.71
C ALA A 294 -8.27 0.22 0.30
N HIS A 295 -8.91 -0.25 1.36
CA HIS A 295 -8.20 -1.11 2.30
C HIS A 295 -7.83 -2.45 1.64
N VAL A 296 -6.88 -3.15 2.24
CA VAL A 296 -6.48 -4.48 1.80
C VAL A 296 -7.38 -5.55 2.42
N ASP A 297 -7.95 -6.42 1.59
CA ASP A 297 -8.46 -7.72 2.00
C ASP A 297 -7.29 -8.68 2.20
N PHE A 298 -6.88 -8.89 3.46
CA PHE A 298 -5.73 -9.74 3.78
C PHE A 298 -6.02 -11.24 3.63
N THR A 299 -7.29 -11.66 3.70
CA THR A 299 -7.65 -13.05 3.42
C THR A 299 -7.41 -13.35 1.95
N ALA A 300 -7.90 -12.49 1.04
CA ALA A 300 -7.68 -12.63 -0.39
C ALA A 300 -6.18 -12.61 -0.75
N LEU A 301 -5.40 -11.73 -0.11
CA LEU A 301 -3.95 -11.68 -0.30
C LEU A 301 -3.24 -12.96 0.19
N ALA A 302 -3.64 -13.48 1.35
CA ALA A 302 -3.10 -14.71 1.92
C ALA A 302 -3.38 -15.93 1.03
N GLU A 303 -4.64 -16.11 0.62
CA GLU A 303 -5.04 -17.18 -0.29
C GLU A 303 -4.30 -17.11 -1.63
N ALA A 304 -4.17 -15.90 -2.19
CA ALA A 304 -3.45 -15.69 -3.44
C ALA A 304 -1.94 -15.97 -3.33
N GLY A 305 -1.30 -15.57 -2.23
CA GLY A 305 0.11 -15.88 -1.97
C GLY A 305 0.35 -17.38 -1.87
N ILE A 306 -0.49 -18.08 -1.10
CA ILE A 306 -0.44 -19.55 -0.96
C ILE A 306 -0.65 -20.23 -2.32
N ALA A 307 -1.65 -19.80 -3.09
CA ALA A 307 -1.92 -20.31 -4.43
C ALA A 307 -0.75 -20.07 -5.41
N ALA A 308 0.04 -19.02 -5.20
CA ALA A 308 1.24 -18.72 -5.98
C ALA A 308 2.49 -19.54 -5.58
N GLY A 309 2.39 -20.38 -4.54
CA GLY A 309 3.47 -21.24 -4.06
C GLY A 309 4.34 -20.60 -2.98
N PHE A 310 3.86 -19.53 -2.33
CA PHE A 310 4.42 -19.07 -1.07
C PHE A 310 3.88 -19.88 0.11
N GLU A 311 4.64 -19.91 1.20
CA GLU A 311 4.16 -20.32 2.52
C GLU A 311 3.79 -19.07 3.32
N LEU A 312 2.65 -19.09 4.02
CA LEU A 312 2.22 -17.97 4.86
C LEU A 312 2.88 -18.08 6.24
N THR A 313 3.83 -17.18 6.52
CA THR A 313 4.71 -17.29 7.70
C THR A 313 4.22 -16.46 8.88
N GLY A 314 3.46 -15.40 8.64
CA GLY A 314 2.91 -14.60 9.72
C GLY A 314 1.88 -13.58 9.26
N PHE A 315 0.96 -13.24 10.17
CA PHE A 315 0.01 -12.15 10.00
C PHE A 315 -0.27 -11.52 11.35
N THR A 316 -0.14 -10.20 11.51
CA THR A 316 -0.47 -9.51 12.76
C THR A 316 -0.77 -8.03 12.52
N ASN A 317 -1.19 -7.31 13.56
CA ASN A 317 -1.34 -5.85 13.49
C ASN A 317 0.01 -5.13 13.61
N GLN A 318 0.09 -3.90 13.11
CA GLN A 318 1.34 -3.14 13.09
C GLN A 318 1.91 -2.92 14.49
N ALA A 319 1.05 -2.68 15.50
CA ALA A 319 1.51 -2.47 16.87
C ALA A 319 2.30 -3.70 17.38
N SER A 320 1.72 -4.89 17.27
CA SER A 320 2.34 -6.16 17.67
C SER A 320 3.61 -6.42 16.87
N PHE A 321 3.55 -6.22 15.54
CA PHE A 321 4.70 -6.37 14.66
C PHE A 321 5.89 -5.50 15.10
N LEU A 322 5.66 -4.20 15.31
CA LEU A 322 6.72 -3.28 15.71
C LEU A 322 7.26 -3.57 17.11
N VAL A 323 6.40 -3.98 18.04
CA VAL A 323 6.82 -4.40 19.38
C VAL A 323 7.73 -5.62 19.30
N ASN A 324 7.36 -6.63 18.50
CA ASN A 324 8.18 -7.82 18.25
C ASN A 324 9.52 -7.46 17.59
N CYS A 325 9.55 -6.43 16.75
CA CYS A 325 10.76 -5.88 16.14
C CYS A 325 11.57 -4.95 17.08
N GLY A 326 11.27 -4.92 18.38
CA GLY A 326 12.07 -4.22 19.39
C GLY A 326 11.80 -2.71 19.48
N LEU A 327 10.63 -2.22 19.05
CA LEU A 327 10.27 -0.80 19.15
C LEU A 327 10.46 -0.25 20.57
N MET A 328 10.11 -1.03 21.59
CA MET A 328 10.22 -0.61 22.99
C MET A 328 11.67 -0.43 23.45
N ASP A 329 12.60 -1.24 22.93
CA ASP A 329 14.02 -1.12 23.29
C ASP A 329 14.65 0.11 22.63
N LYS A 330 14.27 0.40 21.38
CA LYS A 330 14.74 1.60 20.66
C LYS A 330 14.27 2.89 21.34
N LEU A 331 13.04 2.90 21.84
CA LEU A 331 12.49 4.04 22.60
C LEU A 331 13.24 4.29 23.93
N ARG A 332 13.79 3.24 24.55
CA ARG A 332 14.56 3.35 25.81
C ARG A 332 16.00 3.81 25.62
N GLN A 333 16.56 3.61 24.42
CA GLN A 333 17.94 3.99 24.10
C GLN A 333 18.09 5.49 23.77
N GLY A 334 16.99 6.20 23.46
CA GLY A 334 16.98 7.66 23.34
C GLY A 334 16.98 8.35 24.71
N GLU A 335 17.93 9.25 24.96
CA GLU A 335 18.00 10.04 26.20
C GLU A 335 16.69 10.82 26.45
N SER A 336 15.95 10.45 27.50
CA SER A 336 14.61 10.96 27.85
C SER A 336 13.60 10.89 26.70
N ILE A 337 12.49 10.16 26.90
CA ILE A 337 11.44 10.10 25.88
C ILE A 337 10.76 11.47 25.81
N ASP A 338 11.24 12.33 24.91
CA ASP A 338 10.64 13.63 24.65
C ASP A 338 9.19 13.46 24.16
N LEU A 339 8.39 14.52 24.30
CA LEU A 339 6.97 14.48 23.92
C LEU A 339 6.76 14.11 22.45
N LYS A 340 7.73 14.42 21.58
CA LYS A 340 7.67 14.10 20.15
C LYS A 340 7.76 12.59 19.93
N THR A 341 8.69 11.93 20.59
CA THR A 341 8.90 10.47 20.52
C THR A 341 7.71 9.72 21.13
N GLN A 342 7.10 10.24 22.21
CA GLN A 342 5.86 9.67 22.77
C GLN A 342 4.69 9.77 21.79
N ASN A 343 4.54 10.89 21.09
CA ASN A 343 3.48 11.08 20.10
C ASN A 343 3.65 10.16 18.91
N VAL A 344 4.89 9.98 18.42
CA VAL A 344 5.23 9.02 17.36
C VAL A 344 4.87 7.59 17.78
N TYR A 345 5.27 7.17 18.99
CA TYR A 345 4.92 5.86 19.51
C TYR A 345 3.40 5.65 19.54
N ARG A 346 2.65 6.63 20.06
CA ARG A 346 1.19 6.58 20.05
C ARG A 346 0.63 6.48 18.63
N GLN A 347 1.17 7.25 17.69
CA GLN A 347 0.70 7.21 16.31
C GLN A 347 0.90 5.82 15.66
N LEU A 348 2.07 5.20 15.88
CA LEU A 348 2.41 3.91 15.30
C LEU A 348 1.71 2.71 15.96
N THR A 349 1.39 2.79 17.26
CA THR A 349 0.94 1.63 18.06
C THR A 349 -0.47 1.73 18.61
N HIS A 350 -1.06 2.93 18.69
CA HIS A 350 -2.38 3.09 19.27
C HIS A 350 -3.46 2.54 18.33
N PRO A 351 -4.47 1.78 18.84
CA PRO A 351 -5.51 1.17 18.01
C PRO A 351 -6.31 2.16 17.16
N ASN A 352 -6.57 3.36 17.69
CA ASN A 352 -7.28 4.43 16.98
C ASN A 352 -6.40 5.23 15.98
N ALA A 353 -5.14 4.86 15.85
CA ALA A 353 -4.22 5.43 14.87
C ALA A 353 -3.78 4.31 13.92
N MET A 354 -2.48 4.05 13.79
CA MET A 354 -1.98 3.03 12.85
C MET A 354 -1.92 1.63 13.46
N GLY A 355 -1.93 1.52 14.79
CA GLY A 355 -1.53 0.28 15.48
C GLY A 355 -2.39 -0.95 15.21
N GLU A 356 -3.73 -0.77 15.15
CA GLU A 356 -4.66 -1.87 14.84
C GLU A 356 -5.04 -1.88 13.36
N LEU A 357 -5.20 -0.70 12.74
CA LEU A 357 -5.67 -0.60 11.37
C LEU A 357 -4.67 -1.19 10.36
N PHE A 358 -3.38 -0.88 10.53
CA PHE A 358 -2.30 -1.45 9.72
C PHE A 358 -2.01 -2.87 10.15
N LYS A 359 -1.75 -3.73 9.17
CA LYS A 359 -1.35 -5.12 9.36
C LYS A 359 -0.01 -5.37 8.68
N ALA A 360 0.73 -6.32 9.23
CA ALA A 360 1.89 -6.92 8.59
C ALA A 360 1.53 -8.36 8.21
N ILE A 361 1.81 -8.74 6.97
CA ILE A 361 1.72 -10.12 6.48
C ILE A 361 3.05 -10.51 5.86
N ALA A 362 3.49 -11.74 6.12
CA ALA A 362 4.73 -12.27 5.56
C ALA A 362 4.51 -13.62 4.90
N PHE A 363 5.20 -13.79 3.78
CA PHE A 363 5.25 -15.00 2.98
C PHE A 363 6.71 -15.44 2.82
N SER A 364 7.00 -16.75 2.82
CA SER A 364 8.33 -17.27 2.49
C SER A 364 8.31 -18.24 1.32
N LYS A 365 9.49 -18.39 0.71
CA LYS A 365 9.75 -19.41 -0.30
C LYS A 365 11.16 -19.92 -0.16
N GLY A 366 11.34 -21.24 -0.10
CA GLY A 366 12.66 -21.89 -0.06
C GLY A 366 13.51 -21.55 1.18
N LEU A 367 12.92 -20.93 2.20
CA LEU A 367 13.58 -20.51 3.42
C LEU A 367 12.68 -20.86 4.61
N ASP A 368 13.19 -21.67 5.53
CA ASP A 368 12.55 -21.87 6.84
C ASP A 368 12.57 -20.53 7.57
N SER A 369 11.39 -19.96 7.78
CA SER A 369 11.22 -18.65 8.41
C SER A 369 10.13 -18.67 9.48
N ASP A 370 9.91 -19.83 10.10
CA ASP A 370 8.95 -20.02 11.20
C ASP A 370 9.24 -19.10 12.41
N GLU A 371 10.43 -18.51 12.48
CA GLU A 371 10.86 -17.59 13.54
C GLU A 371 11.13 -16.14 13.05
N LEU A 372 10.57 -15.72 11.91
CA LEU A 372 10.77 -14.36 11.40
C LEU A 372 10.38 -13.33 12.48
N THR A 373 11.35 -12.49 12.88
CA THR A 373 11.10 -11.47 13.90
C THR A 373 10.00 -10.53 13.41
N GLY A 374 9.01 -10.26 14.26
CA GLY A 374 7.80 -9.54 13.90
C GLY A 374 6.53 -10.35 14.13
N PHE A 375 6.62 -11.69 14.06
CA PHE A 375 5.46 -12.59 14.16
C PHE A 375 5.53 -13.59 15.32
N GLN A 376 6.55 -13.49 16.19
CA GLN A 376 6.76 -14.43 17.30
C GLN A 376 5.63 -14.38 18.35
N ASP A 377 5.17 -13.18 18.68
CA ASP A 377 4.03 -12.97 19.57
C ASP A 377 2.83 -12.37 18.81
N PHE A 378 1.62 -12.72 19.24
CA PHE A 378 0.37 -12.22 18.65
C PHE A 378 0.22 -12.47 17.14
N ASP A 379 0.66 -13.64 16.67
CA ASP A 379 0.34 -14.12 15.33
C ASP A 379 -1.18 -14.38 15.21
N GLN A 380 -1.76 -13.79 14.18
CA GLN A 380 -3.18 -13.77 13.88
C GLN A 380 -3.51 -14.53 12.58
N ARG A 381 -2.62 -15.37 12.04
CA ARG A 381 -2.91 -16.19 10.84
C ARG A 381 -4.24 -16.96 10.92
N HIS A 382 -4.66 -17.38 12.12
CA HIS A 382 -5.95 -18.04 12.36
C HIS A 382 -7.20 -17.18 12.09
N ARG A 383 -7.04 -15.86 11.89
CA ARG A 383 -8.14 -14.93 11.56
C ARG A 383 -8.33 -14.74 10.06
N LEU A 384 -7.38 -15.19 9.24
CA LEU A 384 -7.42 -15.03 7.79
C LEU A 384 -8.40 -16.00 7.15
#